data_AF-A0AAW3V0E2-F1
#
_entry.id   AF-A0AAW3V0E2-F1
#
_cell.length_a   1.000
_cell.length_b   1.000
_cell.length_c   1.000
_cell.angle_alpha   90.00
_cell.angle_beta   90.00
_cell.angle_gamma   90.00
#
_symmetry.space_group_name_H-M   'P 1'
#
loop_
_entity.id
_entity.type
_entity.pdbx_description
1 polymer ?
#
loop_
_entity_poly.entity_id
_entity_poly.type
_entity_poly.pdbx_seq_one_letter_code
_entity_poly.pdbx_strand_id
1 'polypeptide(L)'
;MTVELLNDRVYSRKELERWLAETAQVKPRSRAWNKALTSARSTIVGEDTYLFVPVSETHYRVSRANAEEVTKIFKVLDDVTGLRRLKRAWYICAALLAAGVVLVIGAGIFHH
;
A
#
# COMPACT_ATOMS: atom_id res chain seq x y z
N MET A 1 -20.86 0.00 -11.49
CA MET A 1 -19.99 -1.19 -11.35
C MET A 1 -18.84 -0.79 -10.45
N THR A 2 -18.75 -1.36 -9.26
CA THR A 2 -17.64 -1.13 -8.34
C THR A 2 -16.39 -1.72 -8.97
N VAL A 3 -15.42 -0.88 -9.33
CA VAL A 3 -14.14 -1.37 -9.83
C VAL A 3 -13.41 -1.99 -8.64
N GLU A 4 -13.05 -3.27 -8.72
CA GLU A 4 -12.26 -3.91 -7.67
C GLU A 4 -10.77 -3.82 -8.03
N LEU A 5 -9.95 -3.34 -7.09
CA LEU A 5 -8.51 -3.31 -7.28
C LEU A 5 -7.91 -4.64 -6.82
N LEU A 6 -7.14 -5.26 -7.73
CA LEU A 6 -6.44 -6.52 -7.49
C LEU A 6 -5.07 -6.27 -6.89
N ASN A 7 -4.62 -7.19 -6.04
CA ASN A 7 -3.31 -7.14 -5.43
C ASN A 7 -2.19 -7.29 -6.49
N ASP A 8 -1.09 -6.58 -6.28
CA ASP A 8 0.13 -6.52 -7.13
C ASP A 8 -0.09 -6.06 -8.58
N ARG A 9 -1.31 -5.65 -8.94
CA ARG A 9 -1.62 -5.14 -10.28
C ARG A 9 -1.29 -3.66 -10.42
N VAL A 10 -0.85 -3.28 -11.62
CA VAL A 10 -0.57 -1.89 -11.99
C VAL A 10 -1.81 -1.25 -12.61
N TYR A 11 -2.16 -0.07 -12.13
CA TYR A 11 -3.25 0.76 -12.60
C TYR A 11 -2.74 2.14 -12.95
N SER A 12 -3.37 2.77 -13.93
CA SER A 12 -3.14 4.17 -14.23
C SER A 12 -3.67 5.06 -13.10
N ARG A 13 -3.09 6.26 -12.98
CA ARG A 13 -3.56 7.27 -12.03
C ARG A 13 -5.05 7.57 -12.20
N LYS A 14 -5.53 7.64 -13.45
CA LYS A 14 -6.94 7.91 -13.76
C LYS A 14 -7.86 6.81 -13.24
N GLU A 15 -7.45 5.54 -13.33
CA GLU A 15 -8.22 4.41 -12.80
C GLU A 15 -8.26 4.44 -11.27
N LEU A 16 -7.15 4.76 -10.61
CA LEU A 16 -7.12 4.92 -9.15
C LEU A 16 -7.94 6.11 -8.67
N GLU A 17 -7.90 7.23 -9.38
CA GLU A 17 -8.71 8.41 -9.07
C GLU A 17 -10.21 8.09 -9.21
N ARG A 18 -10.60 7.37 -10.28
CA ARG A 18 -11.98 6.88 -10.43
C ARG A 18 -12.38 5.97 -9.28
N TRP A 19 -11.53 5.00 -8.95
CA TRP A 19 -11.76 4.07 -7.85
C TRP A 19 -11.90 4.78 -6.50
N LEU A 20 -11.04 5.75 -6.22
CA LEU A 20 -11.09 6.54 -4.99
C LEU A 20 -12.41 7.31 -4.86
N ALA A 21 -12.91 7.87 -5.96
CA ALA A 21 -14.17 8.61 -5.97
C ALA A 21 -15.39 7.68 -5.83
N GLU A 22 -15.41 6.58 -6.59
CA GLU A 22 -16.60 5.73 -6.72
C GLU A 22 -16.69 4.65 -5.65
N THR A 23 -15.55 4.07 -5.26
CA THR A 23 -15.51 2.91 -4.34
C THR A 23 -15.10 3.32 -2.94
N ALA A 24 -13.99 4.04 -2.81
CA ALA A 24 -13.54 4.54 -1.50
C ALA A 24 -14.31 5.77 -1.02
N GLN A 25 -15.16 6.36 -1.87
CA GLN A 25 -15.95 7.57 -1.60
C GLN A 25 -15.10 8.74 -1.08
N VAL A 26 -13.83 8.80 -1.48
CA VAL A 26 -12.91 9.86 -1.09
C VAL A 26 -13.12 11.05 -2.00
N LYS A 27 -13.44 12.20 -1.41
CA LYS A 27 -13.66 13.43 -2.19
C LYS A 27 -12.39 13.83 -2.96
N PRO A 28 -12.49 14.13 -4.27
CA PRO A 28 -11.38 14.62 -5.07
C PRO A 28 -10.69 15.83 -4.44
N ARG A 29 -9.36 15.89 -4.53
CA ARG A 29 -8.49 16.95 -3.97
C ARG A 29 -8.56 17.14 -2.45
N SER A 30 -9.27 16.28 -1.72
CA SER A 30 -9.22 16.29 -0.26
C SER A 30 -7.82 15.93 0.26
N ARG A 31 -7.56 16.23 1.53
CA ARG A 31 -6.31 15.79 2.17
C ARG A 31 -6.14 14.27 2.14
N ALA A 32 -7.24 13.53 2.26
CA ALA A 32 -7.24 12.06 2.17
C ALA A 32 -6.88 11.58 0.75
N TRP A 33 -7.46 12.21 -0.27
CA TRP A 33 -7.14 11.95 -1.68
C TRP A 33 -5.66 12.14 -1.99
N ASN A 34 -5.12 13.31 -1.61
CA ASN A 34 -3.72 13.61 -1.84
C ASN A 34 -2.84 12.61 -1.10
N LYS A 35 -3.17 12.29 0.16
CA LYS A 35 -2.42 11.30 0.94
C LYS A 35 -2.41 9.91 0.30
N ALA A 36 -3.54 9.45 -0.24
CA ALA A 36 -3.63 8.16 -0.91
C ALA A 36 -2.67 8.09 -2.11
N LEU A 37 -2.59 9.15 -2.91
CA LEU A 37 -1.81 9.17 -4.17
C LEU A 37 -0.35 9.63 -4.02
N THR A 38 0.03 10.28 -2.92
CA THR A 38 1.39 10.85 -2.76
C THR A 38 2.16 10.38 -1.54
N SER A 39 1.51 9.86 -0.50
CA SER A 39 2.17 9.71 0.81
C SER A 39 2.43 8.29 1.29
N ALA A 40 2.42 7.30 0.38
CA ALA A 40 2.52 5.87 0.72
C ALA A 40 1.63 5.49 1.92
N ARG A 41 0.50 6.20 2.08
CA ARG A 41 -0.46 5.97 3.16
C ARG A 41 -1.52 5.03 2.64
N SER A 42 -1.89 4.09 3.49
CA SER A 42 -2.95 3.17 3.20
C SER A 42 -4.32 3.87 3.16
N THR A 43 -5.18 3.38 2.27
CA THR A 43 -6.61 3.70 2.18
C THR A 43 -7.39 2.48 2.63
N ILE A 44 -8.25 2.62 3.63
CA ILE A 44 -9.05 1.52 4.16
C ILE A 44 -10.44 1.61 3.54
N VAL A 45 -10.89 0.51 2.92
CA VAL A 45 -12.23 0.39 2.34
C VAL A 45 -12.80 -0.96 2.74
N GLY A 46 -13.86 -0.96 3.54
CA GLY A 46 -14.37 -2.19 4.17
C GLY A 46 -13.31 -2.81 5.07
N GLU A 47 -13.04 -4.10 4.86
CA GLU A 47 -12.06 -4.89 5.60
C GLU A 47 -10.66 -4.86 4.95
N ASP A 48 -10.52 -4.18 3.81
CA ASP A 48 -9.28 -4.15 3.03
C ASP A 48 -8.50 -2.85 3.23
N THR A 49 -7.19 -2.99 3.23
CA THR A 49 -6.21 -1.91 3.24
C THR A 49 -5.50 -1.87 1.89
N TYR A 50 -5.61 -0.74 1.20
CA TYR A 50 -5.03 -0.50 -0.11
C TYR A 50 -3.83 0.45 0.02
N LEU A 51 -2.70 0.08 -0.56
CA LEU A 51 -1.52 0.91 -0.70
C LEU A 51 -1.22 1.13 -2.19
N PHE A 52 -0.96 2.36 -2.58
CA PHE A 52 -0.60 2.71 -3.96
C PHE A 52 0.88 3.05 -4.05
N VAL A 53 1.65 2.17 -4.70
CA VAL A 53 3.09 2.32 -4.88
C VAL A 53 3.34 2.88 -6.28
N PRO A 54 3.93 4.08 -6.42
CA PRO A 54 4.21 4.64 -7.73
C PRO A 54 5.24 3.78 -8.47
N VAL A 55 4.92 3.39 -9.70
CA VAL A 55 5.83 2.68 -10.62
C VAL A 55 6.35 3.64 -11.69
N SER A 56 5.55 4.65 -12.03
CA SER A 56 5.93 5.79 -12.87
C SER A 56 5.13 7.03 -12.46
N GLU A 57 5.33 8.16 -13.13
CA GLU A 57 4.54 9.38 -12.90
C GLU A 57 3.02 9.19 -13.09
N THR A 58 2.63 8.20 -13.89
CA THR A 58 1.25 7.98 -14.31
C THR A 58 0.68 6.63 -13.88
N HIS A 59 1.49 5.73 -13.32
CA HIS A 59 1.07 4.38 -12.95
C HIS A 59 1.48 4.02 -11.53
N TYR A 60 0.61 3.25 -10.91
CA TYR A 60 0.74 2.81 -9.53
C TYR A 60 0.45 1.32 -9.44
N ARG A 61 1.27 0.61 -8.69
CA ARG A 61 1.00 -0.76 -8.27
C ARG A 61 0.16 -0.73 -7.00
N VAL A 62 -0.90 -1.52 -6.99
CA VAL A 62 -1.79 -1.66 -5.83
C VAL A 62 -1.31 -2.82 -4.98
N SER A 63 -1.10 -2.58 -3.70
CA SER A 63 -0.99 -3.65 -2.70
C SER A 63 -2.26 -3.67 -1.86
N ARG A 64 -2.94 -4.82 -1.83
CA ARG A 64 -4.15 -5.05 -1.02
C ARG A 64 -3.80 -6.03 0.08
N ALA A 65 -4.15 -5.69 1.31
CA ALA A 65 -3.99 -6.56 2.47
C ALA A 65 -5.19 -6.41 3.40
N ASN A 66 -5.51 -7.44 4.18
CA ASN A 66 -6.59 -7.36 5.15
C ASN A 66 -6.23 -6.34 6.25
N ALA A 67 -7.15 -5.42 6.56
CA ALA A 67 -6.93 -4.34 7.51
C ALA A 67 -6.66 -4.83 8.93
N GLU A 68 -7.26 -5.94 9.35
CA GLU A 68 -6.98 -6.53 10.66
C GLU A 68 -5.58 -7.14 10.71
N GLU A 69 -5.15 -7.79 9.63
CA GLU A 69 -3.83 -8.40 9.53
C GLU A 69 -2.73 -7.33 9.51
N VAL A 70 -2.94 -6.27 8.74
CA VAL A 70 -2.05 -5.10 8.73
C VAL A 70 -2.00 -4.45 10.11
N THR A 71 -3.14 -4.28 10.79
CA THR A 71 -3.19 -3.71 12.14
C THR A 71 -2.49 -4.60 13.17
N LYS A 72 -2.64 -5.92 13.08
CA LYS A 72 -1.92 -6.88 13.93
C LYS A 72 -0.42 -6.81 13.71
N ILE A 73 0.04 -6.80 12.46
CA ILE A 73 1.46 -6.65 12.13
C ILE A 73 1.99 -5.32 12.68
N PHE A 74 1.30 -4.20 12.43
CA PHE A 74 1.71 -2.90 12.97
C PHE A 74 1.68 -2.85 14.50
N LYS A 75 0.75 -3.55 15.16
CA LYS A 75 0.68 -3.65 16.63
C LYS A 75 1.84 -4.48 17.18
N VAL A 76 2.16 -5.62 16.57
CA VAL A 76 3.35 -6.41 16.94
C VAL A 76 4.62 -5.59 16.72
N LEU A 77 4.71 -4.85 15.63
CA LEU A 77 5.84 -3.94 15.39
C LEU A 77 5.90 -2.82 16.44
N ASP A 78 4.78 -2.21 16.85
CA ASP A 78 4.75 -1.19 17.92
C ASP A 78 5.12 -1.80 19.29
N ASP A 79 4.65 -3.00 19.59
CA ASP A 79 4.95 -3.73 20.84
C ASP A 79 6.43 -4.15 20.91
N VAL A 80 7.03 -4.53 19.78
CA VAL A 80 8.46 -4.87 19.68
C VAL A 80 9.34 -3.60 19.60
N THR A 81 8.80 -2.48 19.12
CA THR A 81 9.54 -1.21 18.98
C THR A 81 8.91 -0.10 19.80
N GLY A 82 9.11 -0.13 21.12
CA GLY A 82 8.84 0.99 22.04
C GLY A 82 9.66 2.27 21.78
N LEU A 83 9.88 2.67 20.52
CA LEU A 83 10.71 3.79 20.11
C LEU A 83 9.93 4.74 19.19
N ARG A 84 9.16 5.58 19.89
CA ARG A 84 8.52 6.83 19.47
C ARG A 84 9.03 7.42 18.14
N ARG A 85 8.10 7.44 17.17
CA ARG A 85 7.79 8.51 16.21
C ARG A 85 8.77 8.87 15.07
N LEU A 86 10.07 8.56 15.08
CA LEU A 86 10.96 8.99 13.98
C LEU A 86 11.43 7.89 13.02
N LYS A 87 11.40 6.61 13.40
CA LYS A 87 11.87 5.51 12.53
C LYS A 87 10.80 4.88 11.63
N ARG A 88 9.52 5.24 11.81
CA ARG A 88 8.37 4.59 11.13
C ARG A 88 8.43 4.68 9.60
N ALA A 89 8.90 5.80 9.05
CA ALA A 89 9.04 5.96 7.60
C ALA A 89 10.21 5.13 7.03
N TRP A 90 11.31 5.02 7.78
CA TRP A 90 12.49 4.30 7.34
C TRP A 90 12.29 2.78 7.41
N TYR A 91 11.58 2.29 8.42
CA TYR A 91 11.23 0.87 8.52
C TYR A 91 10.20 0.42 7.48
N ILE A 92 9.24 1.28 7.09
CA ILE A 92 8.32 0.94 5.98
C ILE A 92 9.11 0.82 4.68
N CYS A 93 10.07 1.72 4.42
CA CYS A 93 10.96 1.59 3.26
C CYS A 93 11.83 0.33 3.36
N ALA A 94 12.40 0.03 4.52
CA ALA A 94 13.23 -1.16 4.73
C ALA A 94 12.42 -2.46 4.63
N ALA A 95 11.16 -2.48 5.09
CA ALA A 95 10.27 -3.63 5.01
C ALA A 95 9.78 -3.87 3.56
N LEU A 96 9.50 -2.80 2.80
CA LEU A 96 9.21 -2.90 1.37
C LEU A 96 10.43 -3.39 0.58
N LEU A 97 11.64 -2.92 0.93
CA LEU A 97 12.89 -3.42 0.34
C LEU A 97 13.14 -4.89 0.73
N ALA A 98 12.93 -5.27 1.99
CA ALA A 98 13.11 -6.65 2.44
C ALA A 98 12.10 -7.60 1.80
N ALA A 99 10.82 -7.20 1.69
CA ALA A 99 9.81 -7.97 0.98
C ALA A 99 10.12 -8.10 -0.52
N GLY A 100 10.66 -7.04 -1.14
CA GLY A 100 11.17 -7.09 -2.51
C GLY A 100 12.38 -8.02 -2.68
N VAL A 101 13.32 -8.01 -1.73
CA VAL A 101 14.51 -8.86 -1.75
C VAL A 101 14.16 -10.34 -1.52
N VAL A 102 13.21 -10.65 -0.65
CA VAL A 102 12.73 -12.03 -0.45
C VAL A 102 12.06 -12.58 -1.71
N LEU A 103 11.33 -11.74 -2.46
CA LEU A 103 10.76 -12.12 -3.76
C LEU A 103 11.83 -12.37 -4.84
N VAL A 104 12.91 -11.57 -4.87
CA VAL A 104 14.01 -11.74 -5.84
C VAL A 104 14.85 -12.98 -5.53
N ILE A 105 15.13 -13.26 -4.25
CA ILE A 105 15.90 -14.45 -3.85
C ILE A 105 15.06 -15.72 -4.02
N GLY A 106 13.76 -15.70 -3.69
CA GLY A 106 12.86 -16.83 -3.89
C GLY A 106 12.65 -17.19 -5.38
N ALA A 107 12.59 -16.19 -6.26
CA ALA A 107 12.48 -16.42 -7.69
C ALA A 107 13.80 -16.88 -8.34
N GLY A 108 14.95 -16.50 -7.78
CA GLY A 108 16.27 -16.93 -8.27
C GLY A 108 16.64 -18.37 -7.94
N ILE A 109 16.07 -18.94 -6.88
CA ILE A 109 16.38 -20.32 -6.43
C ILE A 109 15.53 -21.38 -7.17
N PHE A 110 14.39 -21.00 -7.77
CA PHE A 110 13.53 -21.92 -8.51
C PHE A 110 13.88 -22.08 -10.00
N HIS A 111 14.92 -21.40 -10.46
CA HIS A 111 15.33 -21.35 -11.87
C HIS A 111 16.77 -21.83 -12.10
N HIS A 112 17.22 -22.83 -11.33
CA HIS A 112 18.51 -23.46 -11.57
C HIS A 112 18.48 -24.99 -11.43
#